data_AF-A0A0K1S8J2-F1
#
_entry.id   AF-A0A0K1S8J2-F1
#
_cell.length_a   1.000
_cell.length_b   1.000
_cell.length_c   1.000
_cell.angle_alpha   90.00
_cell.angle_beta   90.00
_cell.angle_gamma   90.00
#
_symmetry.space_group_name_H-M   'P 1'
#
loop_
_entity.id
_entity.type
_entity.pdbx_description
1 polymer ?
#
loop_
_entity_poly.entity_id
_entity_poly.type
_entity_poly.pdbx_seq_one_letter_code
_entity_poly.pdbx_strand_id
1 'polypeptide(L)'
;MLIENQLAFSQASRALKDEEIQRAQQRGLTLKEVPVAIDGIAIAVHPDLPVSGLTITQLKDIYTGKISNWRQVGGPNLAIIPYSRRKEDGGTVEFFIDQVLEKADFGSNIQYIYSTTSALRKVSQNPGGIYYASAPEVVPQCGIKTLPLGKSENKLVAPYQEPSIPSSQCPQKRNQLNELAFQQAIRAQYLRHNCVRYFALI
;
A
#
# COMPACT_ATOMS: atom_id res chain seq x y z
N MET A 1 0.89 1.17 23.29
CA MET A 1 1.19 -0.16 23.84
C MET A 1 2.68 -0.36 24.11
N LEU A 2 3.59 -0.29 23.13
CA LEU A 2 5.04 -0.47 23.38
C LEU A 2 5.61 0.58 24.36
N ILE A 3 5.43 1.87 24.08
CA ILE A 3 5.84 2.97 24.99
C ILE A 3 5.07 2.95 26.32
N GLU A 4 3.92 2.29 26.33
CA GLU A 4 3.13 2.05 27.56
C GLU A 4 3.68 0.89 28.40
N ASN A 5 4.79 0.28 28.00
CA ASN A 5 5.39 -0.90 28.63
C ASN A 5 4.45 -2.12 28.70
N GLN A 6 3.50 -2.21 27.76
CA GLN A 6 2.52 -3.31 27.68
C GLN A 6 2.91 -4.39 26.67
N LEU A 7 3.95 -4.14 25.86
CA LEU A 7 4.45 -5.06 24.82
C LEU A 7 5.97 -5.12 24.88
N ALA A 8 6.54 -6.27 24.52
CA ALA A 8 7.99 -6.45 24.43
C ALA A 8 8.58 -5.83 23.14
N PHE A 9 7.83 -5.87 22.03
CA PHE A 9 8.22 -5.26 20.76
C PHE A 9 6.98 -4.83 19.97
N SER A 10 7.18 -3.94 19.00
CA SER A 10 6.17 -3.53 18.02
C SER A 10 6.81 -3.44 16.65
N GLN A 11 6.04 -3.73 15.61
CA GLN A 11 6.46 -3.50 14.23
C GLN A 11 5.94 -2.13 13.77
N ALA A 12 6.77 -1.39 13.06
CA ALA A 12 6.41 -0.12 12.45
C ALA A 12 6.95 -0.11 11.01
N SER A 13 6.18 0.52 10.11
CA SER A 13 6.53 0.72 8.70
C SER A 13 7.28 2.03 8.44
N ARG A 14 7.56 2.78 9.49
CA ARG A 14 8.27 4.06 9.48
C ARG A 14 9.29 4.09 10.62
N ALA A 15 10.21 5.04 10.55
CA ALA A 15 11.12 5.33 11.65
C ALA A 15 10.36 5.82 12.90
N LEU A 16 10.97 5.61 14.06
CA LEU A 16 10.57 6.23 15.32
C LEU A 16 10.67 7.74 15.20
N LYS A 17 9.66 8.44 15.73
CA LYS A 17 9.65 9.90 15.84
C LYS A 17 10.43 10.33 17.07
N ASP A 18 11.04 11.51 17.03
CA ASP A 18 11.76 12.07 18.19
C ASP A 18 10.86 12.15 19.43
N GLU A 19 9.59 12.50 19.24
CA GLU A 19 8.57 12.54 20.29
C GLU A 19 8.32 11.15 20.93
N GLU A 20 8.34 10.09 20.13
CA GLU A 20 8.17 8.70 20.59
C GLU A 20 9.39 8.25 21.41
N ILE A 21 10.60 8.64 20.99
CA ILE A 21 11.85 8.39 21.69
C ILE A 21 11.87 9.12 23.04
N GLN A 22 11.55 10.42 23.04
CA GLN A 22 11.50 11.23 24.27
C GLN A 22 10.50 10.67 25.27
N ARG A 23 9.31 10.28 24.81
CA ARG A 23 8.27 9.71 25.67
C ARG A 23 8.67 8.36 26.27
N ALA A 24 9.39 7.54 25.51
CA ALA A 24 9.95 6.30 26.02
C ALA A 24 11.04 6.55 27.08
N GLN A 25 11.94 7.50 26.84
CA GLN A 25 13.01 7.88 27.78
C GLN A 25 12.43 8.40 29.11
N GLN A 26 11.39 9.23 29.07
CA GLN A 26 10.66 9.70 30.26
C GLN A 26 10.09 8.55 31.11
N ARG A 27 9.90 7.38 30.51
CA ARG A 27 9.42 6.16 31.17
C ARG A 27 10.54 5.17 31.50
N GLY A 28 11.80 5.58 31.36
CA GLY A 28 12.96 4.72 31.60
C GLY A 28 13.16 3.64 30.53
N LEU A 29 12.52 3.77 29.38
CA LEU A 29 12.64 2.83 28.26
C LEU A 29 13.63 3.36 27.22
N THR A 30 14.49 2.48 26.71
CA THR A 30 15.33 2.76 25.53
C THR A 30 14.77 1.99 24.35
N LEU A 31 14.28 2.71 23.34
CA LEU A 31 13.80 2.09 22.10
C LEU A 31 14.97 1.80 21.18
N LYS A 32 14.96 0.61 20.55
CA LYS A 32 15.92 0.23 19.52
C LYS A 32 15.19 -0.14 18.24
N GLU A 33 15.63 0.44 17.14
CA GLU A 33 15.19 0.12 15.80
C GLU A 33 16.02 -1.02 15.21
N VAL A 34 15.36 -2.06 14.71
CA VAL A 34 16.00 -3.22 14.08
C VAL A 34 15.31 -3.48 12.74
N PRO A 35 15.97 -3.26 11.59
CA PRO A 35 15.40 -3.63 10.30
C PRO A 35 15.19 -5.14 10.23
N VAL A 36 13.94 -5.57 10.04
CA VAL A 36 13.58 -7.01 9.99
C VAL A 36 13.07 -7.48 8.64
N ALA A 37 12.57 -6.56 7.80
CA ALA A 37 12.00 -6.90 6.50
C ALA A 37 12.03 -5.73 5.51
N ILE A 38 12.00 -6.12 4.25
CA ILE A 38 11.71 -5.28 3.10
C ILE A 38 10.24 -5.55 2.72
N ASP A 39 9.47 -4.49 2.52
CA ASP A 39 8.05 -4.53 2.21
C ASP A 39 7.76 -3.61 1.01
N GLY A 40 6.57 -3.70 0.46
CA GLY A 40 6.14 -2.76 -0.57
C GLY A 40 4.64 -2.57 -0.52
N ILE A 41 4.15 -1.53 -1.19
CA ILE A 41 2.70 -1.33 -1.30
C ILE A 41 2.22 -1.91 -2.63
N ALA A 42 1.13 -2.66 -2.57
CA ALA A 42 0.37 -3.08 -3.74
C ALA A 42 -1.02 -2.45 -3.72
N ILE A 43 -1.56 -2.25 -4.93
CA ILE A 43 -2.89 -1.67 -5.13
C ILE A 43 -3.87 -2.78 -5.45
N ALA A 44 -4.89 -2.95 -4.61
CA ALA A 44 -6.01 -3.83 -4.82
C ALA A 44 -7.12 -3.11 -5.58
N VAL A 45 -7.67 -3.77 -6.60
CA VAL A 45 -8.88 -3.38 -7.31
C VAL A 45 -9.81 -4.57 -7.47
N HIS A 46 -11.03 -4.32 -7.90
CA HIS A 46 -11.96 -5.38 -8.25
C HIS A 46 -11.37 -6.30 -9.35
N PRO A 47 -11.53 -7.64 -9.26
CA PRO A 47 -10.92 -8.57 -10.21
C PRO A 47 -11.32 -8.29 -11.67
N ASP A 48 -12.58 -7.92 -11.89
CA ASP A 48 -13.12 -7.69 -13.23
C ASP A 48 -12.84 -6.29 -13.80
N LEU A 49 -12.13 -5.41 -13.07
CA LEU A 49 -11.82 -4.07 -13.56
C LEU A 49 -10.83 -4.16 -14.74
N PRO A 50 -11.16 -3.77 -15.97
CA PRO A 50 -10.28 -3.97 -17.14
C PRO A 50 -9.24 -2.83 -17.26
N VAL A 51 -8.46 -2.62 -16.20
CA VAL A 51 -7.31 -1.70 -16.16
C VAL A 51 -6.03 -2.52 -16.03
N SER A 52 -5.02 -2.20 -16.85
CA SER A 52 -3.75 -2.93 -16.95
C SER A 52 -2.68 -2.47 -15.95
N GLY A 53 -2.82 -1.25 -15.42
CA GLY A 53 -1.94 -0.69 -14.41
C GLY A 53 -2.19 0.81 -14.23
N LEU A 54 -1.43 1.44 -13.34
CA LEU A 54 -1.51 2.87 -13.07
C LEU A 54 -0.11 3.48 -12.94
N THR A 55 0.02 4.73 -13.35
CA THR A 55 1.18 5.53 -12.95
C THR A 55 1.03 6.01 -11.50
N ILE A 56 2.15 6.29 -10.82
CA ILE A 56 2.13 6.88 -9.48
C ILE A 56 1.39 8.23 -9.48
N THR A 57 1.51 9.02 -10.55
CA THR A 57 0.78 10.29 -10.70
C THR A 57 -0.73 10.06 -10.80
N GLN A 58 -1.18 9.09 -11.61
CA GLN A 58 -2.60 8.73 -11.67
C GLN A 58 -3.12 8.24 -10.31
N LEU A 59 -2.32 7.45 -9.59
CA LEU A 59 -2.67 6.98 -8.26
C LEU A 59 -2.81 8.15 -7.27
N LYS A 60 -1.89 9.10 -7.27
CA LYS A 60 -1.98 10.35 -6.49
C LYS A 60 -3.25 11.13 -6.85
N ASP A 61 -3.53 11.31 -8.13
CA ASP A 61 -4.68 12.08 -8.58
C ASP A 61 -6.01 11.39 -8.24
N ILE A 62 -6.06 10.06 -8.17
CA ILE A 62 -7.22 9.30 -7.65
C ILE A 62 -7.44 9.58 -6.16
N TYR A 63 -6.41 9.44 -5.33
CA TYR A 63 -6.53 9.58 -3.87
C TYR A 63 -6.63 11.04 -3.40
N THR A 64 -6.30 12.01 -4.25
CA THR A 64 -6.58 13.45 -4.03
C THR A 64 -7.90 13.91 -4.64
N GLY A 65 -8.61 13.03 -5.35
CA GLY A 65 -9.95 13.29 -5.91
C GLY A 65 -9.98 14.01 -7.25
N LYS A 66 -8.83 14.29 -7.88
CA LYS A 66 -8.76 14.88 -9.23
C LYS A 66 -9.21 13.90 -10.32
N ILE A 67 -8.92 12.61 -10.13
CA ILE A 67 -9.46 11.53 -10.96
C ILE A 67 -10.53 10.80 -10.15
N SER A 68 -11.74 10.76 -10.68
CA SER A 68 -12.92 10.19 -9.99
C SER A 68 -13.62 9.12 -10.82
N ASN A 69 -13.17 8.84 -12.03
CA ASN A 69 -13.74 7.82 -12.91
C ASN A 69 -12.64 7.02 -13.64
N TRP A 70 -12.81 5.70 -13.69
CA TRP A 70 -11.84 4.78 -14.30
C TRP A 70 -11.59 5.06 -15.79
N ARG A 71 -12.54 5.67 -16.51
CA ARG A 71 -12.34 6.07 -17.92
C ARG A 71 -11.21 7.07 -18.13
N GLN A 72 -10.88 7.85 -17.09
CA GLN A 72 -9.79 8.83 -17.13
C GLN A 72 -8.40 8.17 -17.13
N VAL A 73 -8.34 6.87 -16.85
CA VAL A 73 -7.11 6.07 -16.79
C VAL A 73 -7.22 4.80 -17.65
N GLY A 74 -8.00 4.86 -18.73
CA GLY A 74 -8.13 3.78 -19.71
C GLY A 74 -9.10 2.65 -19.33
N GLY A 75 -9.84 2.79 -18.23
CA GLY A 75 -10.86 1.84 -17.80
C GLY A 75 -12.27 2.14 -18.32
N PRO A 76 -13.30 1.48 -17.78
CA PRO A 76 -14.69 1.72 -18.15
C PRO A 76 -15.22 3.02 -17.56
N ASN A 77 -16.36 3.52 -18.07
CA ASN A 77 -17.08 4.62 -17.44
C ASN A 77 -17.70 4.16 -16.11
N LEU A 78 -16.89 4.21 -15.06
CA LEU A 78 -17.20 3.68 -13.74
C LEU A 78 -16.58 4.59 -12.68
N ALA A 79 -17.39 5.03 -11.71
CA ALA A 79 -16.91 5.86 -10.62
C ALA A 79 -15.86 5.12 -9.77
N ILE A 80 -14.81 5.84 -9.36
CA ILE A 80 -13.76 5.30 -8.50
C ILE A 80 -14.20 5.48 -7.05
N ILE A 81 -14.05 4.42 -6.25
CA ILE A 81 -14.33 4.40 -4.83
C ILE A 81 -13.05 4.08 -4.08
N PRO A 82 -12.25 5.09 -3.69
CA PRO A 82 -11.02 4.88 -2.97
C PRO A 82 -11.27 4.66 -1.48
N TYR A 83 -10.70 3.58 -0.95
CA TYR A 83 -10.72 3.25 0.47
C TYR A 83 -9.39 3.61 1.11
N SER A 84 -9.43 4.07 2.36
CA SER A 84 -8.22 4.25 3.18
C SER A 84 -8.52 4.05 4.66
N ARG A 85 -7.48 3.79 5.46
CA ARG A 85 -7.59 3.92 6.92
C ARG A 85 -7.27 5.37 7.31
N ARG A 86 -7.58 5.78 8.54
CA ARG A 86 -7.18 7.13 8.97
C ARG A 86 -5.66 7.19 9.14
N LYS A 87 -5.09 8.39 9.00
CA LYS A 87 -3.63 8.59 9.09
C LYS A 87 -3.09 8.13 10.46
N GLU A 88 -3.89 8.36 11.49
CA GLU A 88 -3.61 7.96 12.87
C GLU A 88 -3.57 6.43 13.09
N ASP A 89 -4.19 5.65 12.19
CA ASP A 89 -4.44 4.22 12.40
C ASP A 89 -3.36 3.29 11.82
N GLY A 90 -2.35 3.81 11.11
CA GLY A 90 -1.31 2.92 10.58
C GLY A 90 -0.19 3.58 9.79
N GLY A 91 1.03 3.13 10.05
CA GLY A 91 2.21 3.63 9.35
C GLY A 91 2.21 3.37 7.83
N THR A 92 1.45 2.39 7.32
CA THR A 92 1.28 2.22 5.86
C THR A 92 0.53 3.41 5.24
N VAL A 93 -0.40 4.03 5.98
CA VAL A 93 -1.11 5.24 5.54
C VAL A 93 -0.14 6.41 5.49
N GLU A 94 0.66 6.57 6.54
CA GLU A 94 1.70 7.61 6.60
C GLU A 94 2.71 7.45 5.46
N PHE A 95 3.20 6.23 5.22
CA PHE A 95 4.08 5.95 4.08
C PHE A 95 3.42 6.28 2.73
N PHE A 96 2.15 5.91 2.53
CA PHE A 96 1.43 6.20 1.29
C PHE A 96 1.27 7.71 1.07
N ILE A 97 0.94 8.47 2.11
CA ILE A 97 0.87 9.93 2.04
C ILE A 97 2.23 10.51 1.64
N ASP A 98 3.31 10.06 2.28
CA ASP A 98 4.64 10.61 2.03
C ASP A 98 5.17 10.26 0.63
N GLN A 99 5.01 9.01 0.19
CA GLN A 99 5.65 8.49 -1.02
C GLN A 99 4.76 8.55 -2.26
N VAL A 100 3.44 8.44 -2.13
CA VAL A 100 2.50 8.49 -3.26
C VAL A 100 1.84 9.85 -3.36
N LEU A 101 1.35 10.40 -2.25
CA LEU A 101 0.69 11.71 -2.26
C LEU A 101 1.66 12.88 -2.21
N GLU A 102 2.96 12.63 -1.99
CA GLU A 102 3.98 13.66 -1.80
C GLU A 102 3.58 14.67 -0.71
N LYS A 103 3.09 14.13 0.42
CA LYS A 103 2.59 14.90 1.58
C LYS A 103 1.32 15.72 1.33
N ALA A 104 0.64 15.53 0.19
CA ALA A 104 -0.70 16.08 0.00
C ALA A 104 -1.73 15.34 0.88
N ASP A 105 -2.81 16.04 1.24
CA ASP A 105 -3.93 15.45 1.94
C ASP A 105 -4.75 14.55 1.02
N PHE A 106 -5.42 13.57 1.64
CA PHE A 106 -6.46 12.80 0.97
C PHE A 106 -7.61 13.70 0.51
N GLY A 107 -8.20 13.36 -0.64
CA GLY A 107 -9.40 14.01 -1.13
C GLY A 107 -10.63 13.69 -0.29
N SER A 108 -11.69 14.49 -0.44
CA SER A 108 -12.99 14.25 0.22
C SER A 108 -13.71 13.00 -0.29
N ASN A 109 -13.21 12.38 -1.36
CA ASN A 109 -13.73 11.15 -1.96
C ASN A 109 -13.33 9.86 -1.22
N ILE A 110 -12.40 9.93 -0.25
CA ILE A 110 -11.95 8.74 0.49
C ILE A 110 -13.07 8.17 1.37
N GLN A 111 -13.34 6.89 1.23
CA GLN A 111 -14.15 6.11 2.15
C GLN A 111 -13.26 5.51 3.24
N TYR A 112 -13.32 6.08 4.45
CA TYR A 112 -12.54 5.59 5.58
C TYR A 112 -13.06 4.23 6.07
N ILE A 113 -12.13 3.31 6.28
CA ILE A 113 -12.40 1.94 6.73
C ILE A 113 -11.45 1.53 7.85
N TYR A 114 -11.88 0.58 8.66
CA TYR A 114 -11.17 0.23 9.90
C TYR A 114 -9.94 -0.66 9.68
N SER A 115 -10.01 -1.63 8.78
CA SER A 115 -8.95 -2.63 8.60
C SER A 115 -8.71 -3.00 7.13
N THR A 116 -7.49 -3.46 6.83
CA THR A 116 -7.14 -4.02 5.50
C THR A 116 -8.14 -5.10 5.08
N THR A 117 -8.49 -6.03 5.96
CA THR A 117 -9.47 -7.09 5.67
C THR A 117 -10.82 -6.52 5.25
N SER A 118 -11.29 -5.48 5.94
CA SER A 118 -12.56 -4.83 5.62
C SER A 118 -12.49 -4.10 4.28
N ALA A 119 -11.36 -3.47 3.99
CA ALA A 119 -11.09 -2.80 2.71
C ALA A 119 -11.07 -3.79 1.54
N LEU A 120 -10.35 -4.89 1.66
CA LEU A 120 -10.28 -5.92 0.61
C LEU A 120 -11.65 -6.54 0.32
N ARG A 121 -12.47 -6.76 1.35
CA ARG A 121 -13.86 -7.21 1.17
C ARG A 121 -14.72 -6.17 0.46
N LYS A 122 -14.53 -4.88 0.75
CA LYS A 122 -15.24 -3.81 0.01
C LYS A 122 -14.79 -3.75 -1.44
N VAL A 123 -13.49 -3.82 -1.71
CA VAL A 123 -12.96 -3.84 -3.07
C VAL A 123 -13.49 -5.04 -3.86
N SER A 124 -13.56 -6.24 -3.25
CA SER A 124 -14.11 -7.42 -3.92
C SER A 124 -15.61 -7.35 -4.22
N GLN A 125 -16.35 -6.44 -3.56
CA GLN A 125 -17.80 -6.26 -3.73
C GLN A 125 -18.16 -5.07 -4.61
N ASN A 126 -17.21 -4.18 -4.90
CA ASN A 126 -17.45 -2.91 -5.58
C ASN A 126 -16.56 -2.82 -6.82
N PRO A 127 -17.11 -2.91 -8.05
CA PRO A 127 -16.34 -2.84 -9.29
C PRO A 127 -15.47 -1.58 -9.42
N GLY A 128 -15.90 -0.47 -8.81
CA GLY A 128 -15.16 0.79 -8.80
C GLY A 128 -14.10 0.92 -7.69
N GLY A 129 -13.98 -0.08 -6.81
CA GLY A 129 -13.17 -0.02 -5.59
C GLY A 129 -11.67 -0.05 -5.85
N ILE A 130 -10.92 0.76 -5.10
CA ILE A 130 -9.46 0.75 -5.04
C ILE A 130 -8.98 0.85 -3.60
N TYR A 131 -7.97 0.07 -3.24
CA TYR A 131 -7.33 0.10 -1.92
C TYR A 131 -5.83 -0.13 -2.04
N TYR A 132 -5.04 0.32 -1.07
CA TYR A 132 -3.61 0.05 -0.97
C TYR A 132 -3.27 -0.58 0.38
N ALA A 133 -2.34 -1.54 0.38
CA ALA A 133 -1.79 -2.12 1.60
C ALA A 133 -0.44 -2.80 1.31
N SER A 134 0.18 -3.37 2.35
CA SER A 134 1.41 -4.17 2.24
C SER A 134 1.22 -5.28 1.20
N ALA A 135 2.16 -5.39 0.26
CA ALA A 135 2.05 -6.30 -0.88
C ALA A 135 1.86 -7.77 -0.44
N PRO A 136 2.54 -8.28 0.61
CA PRO A 136 2.26 -9.61 1.16
C PRO A 136 0.83 -9.82 1.64
N GLU A 137 0.15 -8.76 2.10
CA GLU A 137 -1.26 -8.85 2.52
C GLU A 137 -2.21 -8.93 1.32
N VAL A 138 -1.84 -8.29 0.20
CA VAL A 138 -2.75 -8.07 -0.94
C VAL A 138 -2.51 -9.04 -2.09
N VAL A 139 -1.26 -9.26 -2.51
CA VAL A 139 -0.93 -10.04 -3.71
C VAL A 139 -1.52 -11.45 -3.68
N PRO A 140 -1.48 -12.21 -2.56
CA PRO A 140 -2.03 -13.58 -2.54
C PRO A 140 -3.57 -13.66 -2.47
N GLN A 141 -4.29 -12.54 -2.45
CA GLN A 141 -5.74 -12.51 -2.23
C GLN A 141 -6.51 -12.88 -3.51
N CYS A 142 -7.40 -13.87 -3.39
CA CYS A 142 -8.13 -14.40 -4.54
C CYS A 142 -9.34 -13.55 -4.99
N GLY A 143 -9.92 -12.77 -4.07
CA GLY A 143 -11.13 -11.98 -4.32
C GLY A 143 -10.87 -10.59 -4.90
N ILE A 144 -9.62 -10.24 -5.17
CA ILE A 144 -9.21 -8.96 -5.72
C ILE A 144 -8.18 -9.20 -6.82
N LYS A 145 -7.89 -8.17 -7.61
CA LYS A 145 -6.75 -8.12 -8.51
C LYS A 145 -5.79 -7.04 -8.03
N THR A 146 -4.49 -7.26 -8.18
CA THR A 146 -3.49 -6.21 -7.97
C THR A 146 -3.08 -5.56 -9.28
N LEU A 147 -2.86 -4.24 -9.28
CA LEU A 147 -2.41 -3.50 -10.46
C LEU A 147 -0.88 -3.33 -10.48
N PRO A 148 -0.23 -3.51 -11.64
CA PRO A 148 1.11 -2.98 -11.91
C PRO A 148 1.16 -1.46 -11.72
N LEU A 149 2.28 -0.98 -11.17
CA LEU A 149 2.55 0.44 -10.97
C LEU A 149 3.80 0.89 -11.71
N GLY A 150 3.90 2.17 -12.04
CA GLY A 150 5.09 2.69 -12.69
C GLY A 150 5.17 4.21 -12.74
N LYS A 151 6.32 4.73 -13.20
CA LYS A 151 6.51 6.17 -13.43
C LYS A 151 5.84 6.67 -14.71
N SER A 152 5.64 5.77 -15.66
CA SER A 152 4.93 6.03 -16.92
C SER A 152 4.19 4.76 -17.35
N GLU A 153 3.20 4.92 -18.21
CA GLU A 153 2.35 3.81 -18.69
C GLU A 153 3.15 2.72 -19.43
N ASN A 154 4.31 3.08 -19.99
CA ASN A 154 5.22 2.15 -20.68
C ASN A 154 6.25 1.48 -19.76
N LYS A 155 6.26 1.78 -18.47
CA LYS A 155 7.23 1.29 -17.49
C LYS A 155 6.52 0.84 -16.21
N LEU A 156 5.56 -0.04 -16.37
CA LEU A 156 4.81 -0.65 -15.27
C LEU A 156 5.53 -1.90 -14.77
N VAL A 157 5.46 -2.13 -13.46
CA VAL A 157 6.05 -3.27 -12.76
C VAL A 157 4.95 -3.96 -11.95
N ALA A 158 4.74 -5.25 -12.23
CA ALA A 158 3.73 -6.04 -11.53
C ALA A 158 4.18 -6.40 -10.10
N PRO A 159 3.30 -6.30 -9.08
CA PRO A 159 3.61 -6.73 -7.71
C PRO A 159 3.63 -8.24 -7.53
N TYR A 160 3.25 -8.98 -8.57
CA TYR A 160 3.22 -10.43 -8.60
C TYR A 160 4.16 -10.99 -9.66
N GLN A 161 4.54 -12.26 -9.48
CA GLN A 161 5.26 -13.02 -10.49
C GLN A 161 4.37 -13.19 -11.73
N GLU A 162 4.85 -12.75 -12.88
CA GLU A 162 4.12 -12.87 -14.13
C GLU A 162 4.20 -14.29 -14.71
N PRO A 163 3.14 -14.78 -15.38
CA PRO A 163 1.85 -14.12 -15.60
C PRO A 163 0.94 -14.14 -14.36
N SER A 164 -0.02 -13.21 -14.28
CA SER A 164 -1.00 -13.18 -13.18
C SER A 164 -1.80 -14.48 -13.12
N ILE A 165 -1.99 -15.04 -11.93
CA ILE A 165 -2.84 -16.19 -11.71
C ILE A 165 -4.31 -15.73 -11.65
N PRO A 166 -5.19 -16.27 -12.52
CA PRO A 166 -6.62 -15.93 -12.52
C PRO A 166 -7.32 -16.41 -11.25
N SER A 167 -8.38 -15.70 -10.85
CA SER A 167 -9.21 -16.07 -9.68
C SER A 167 -9.82 -17.47 -9.79
N SER A 168 -10.00 -18.03 -10.99
CA SER A 168 -10.50 -19.40 -11.21
C SER A 168 -9.55 -20.50 -10.74
N GLN A 169 -8.25 -20.22 -10.59
CA GLN A 169 -7.25 -21.18 -10.07
C GLN A 169 -7.05 -21.07 -8.55
N CYS A 170 -7.79 -20.17 -7.91
CA CYS A 170 -7.70 -19.86 -6.50
C CYS A 170 -8.75 -20.66 -5.70
N PRO A 171 -8.44 -21.17 -4.49
CA PRO A 171 -7.24 -20.90 -3.71
C PRO A 171 -6.07 -21.86 -3.97
N GLN A 172 -6.19 -22.84 -4.88
CA GLN A 172 -5.19 -23.89 -5.13
C GLN A 172 -3.85 -23.31 -5.60
N LYS A 173 -3.89 -22.26 -6.42
CA LYS A 173 -2.72 -21.49 -6.84
C LYS A 173 -3.01 -20.01 -6.63
N ARG A 174 -2.13 -19.33 -5.87
CA ARG A 174 -2.24 -17.90 -5.56
C ARG A 174 -1.10 -17.13 -6.20
N ASN A 175 -1.35 -15.87 -6.56
CA ASN A 175 -0.30 -14.95 -6.98
C ASN A 175 0.81 -14.90 -5.92
N GLN A 176 2.04 -14.98 -6.39
CA GLN A 176 3.25 -14.88 -5.58
C GLN A 176 3.86 -13.49 -5.78
N LEU A 177 4.53 -12.95 -4.76
CA LEU A 177 5.14 -11.64 -4.86
C LEU A 177 6.27 -11.61 -5.89
N ASN A 178 6.38 -10.48 -6.59
CA ASN A 178 7.56 -10.14 -7.38
C ASN A 178 8.68 -9.63 -6.47
N GLU A 179 9.34 -10.54 -5.75
CA GLU A 179 10.38 -10.19 -4.78
C GLU A 179 11.53 -9.38 -5.40
N LEU A 180 11.90 -9.70 -6.64
CA LEU A 180 12.96 -8.98 -7.36
C LEU A 180 12.58 -7.52 -7.62
N ALA A 181 11.34 -7.25 -8.02
CA ALA A 181 10.87 -5.88 -8.21
C ALA A 181 10.96 -5.07 -6.92
N PHE A 182 10.47 -5.63 -5.80
CA PHE A 182 10.55 -4.95 -4.50
C PHE A 182 12.00 -4.72 -4.06
N GLN A 183 12.88 -5.72 -4.21
CA GLN A 183 14.30 -5.58 -3.88
C GLN A 183 15.01 -4.52 -4.74
N GLN A 184 14.72 -4.45 -6.05
CA GLN A 184 15.33 -3.48 -6.97
C GLN A 184 14.84 -2.05 -6.71
N ALA A 185 13.53 -1.86 -6.52
CA ALA A 185 12.95 -0.56 -6.18
C ALA A 185 13.56 0.00 -4.89
N ILE A 186 13.77 -0.88 -3.91
CA ILE A 186 14.37 -0.55 -2.62
C ILE A 186 15.84 -0.21 -2.76
N ARG A 187 16.63 -0.96 -3.54
CA ARG A 187 18.02 -0.60 -3.85
C ARG A 187 18.14 0.77 -4.52
N ALA A 188 17.20 1.13 -5.39
CA ALA A 188 17.15 2.46 -5.99
C ALA A 188 16.80 3.57 -4.98
N GLN A 189 16.09 3.24 -3.90
CA GLN A 189 15.64 4.17 -2.86
C GLN A 189 16.57 4.22 -1.63
N TYR A 190 17.39 3.18 -1.42
CA TYR A 190 18.25 2.94 -0.25
C TYR A 190 19.37 3.96 -0.03
N LEU A 191 19.61 4.88 -0.96
CA LEU A 191 20.58 5.96 -0.78
C LEU A 191 20.09 7.10 0.14
N ARG A 192 18.96 6.95 0.85
CA ARG A 192 18.39 8.09 1.63
C ARG A 192 18.07 7.87 3.11
N HIS A 193 17.53 6.74 3.61
CA HIS A 193 17.08 6.68 5.03
C HIS A 193 17.15 5.27 5.66
N ASN A 194 17.53 5.20 6.95
CA ASN A 194 17.52 4.00 7.81
C ASN A 194 16.11 3.79 8.39
N CYS A 195 15.37 2.77 7.93
CA CYS A 195 14.02 2.47 8.41
C CYS A 195 13.85 1.00 8.84
N VAL A 196 12.97 0.73 9.80
CA VAL A 196 12.70 -0.59 10.45
C VAL A 196 11.98 -1.58 9.53
N ARG A 197 11.24 -1.06 8.54
CA ARG A 197 10.82 -1.76 7.33
C ARG A 197 10.98 -0.80 6.16
N TYR A 198 11.68 -1.24 5.12
CA TYR A 198 11.74 -0.49 3.87
C TYR A 198 10.48 -0.80 3.09
N PHE A 199 9.54 0.13 3.03
CA PHE A 199 8.50 0.06 2.03
C PHE A 199 9.03 0.66 0.73
N ALA A 200 8.83 -0.01 -0.40
CA ALA A 200 8.96 0.59 -1.72
C ALA A 200 7.68 0.49 -2.54
N LEU A 201 7.57 1.46 -3.45
CA LEU A 201 6.68 1.38 -4.59
C LEU A 201 7.49 0.77 -5.74
N ILE A 202 6.96 -0.29 -6.33
CA ILE A 202 7.51 -0.93 -7.53
C ILE A 202 7.15 -0.17 -8.79
#